data_AF-U9U670-F1
#
_entry.id   AF-U9U670-F1
#
_cell.length_a   1.000
_cell.length_b   1.000
_cell.length_c   1.000
_cell.angle_alpha   90.00
_cell.angle_beta   90.00
_cell.angle_gamma   90.00
#
_symmetry.space_group_name_H-M   'P 1'
#
loop_
_entity.id
_entity.type
_entity.pdbx_description
1 polymer ?
#
loop_
_entity_poly.entity_id
_entity_poly.type
_entity_poly.pdbx_seq_one_letter_code
_entity_poly.pdbx_strand_id
1 'polypeptide(L)'
;MPIIHVRVSYKSIILKDWEGLPVEKETKIKDFFGDISILYLSPDWWDAEFEVKFSPSKTSVGEKISAQCIAWEASLQYGIYAHFYLISQEMISHRISNPINAFDILKASSNDLFVPEFNDSPRNALEKLRLDLSNWVKNNGGGWKGKDAADSIGKKFVTDLASALWYVDSRSAETLDQKFKIPVTFYEFFGRSFPENYKSSRPKFSSEELTQQSKKILNYVELNWMQQSRFNWLKESLAKFGEILAKYSEYLEHQQIRSKEIKNSLIPIVDEMEAGSMEIYSANIWRNPANINKYCSLTNKLEEVEFWEPVNVNEFCPNERMRRHRFIEGLNMAFLFKVGLYKYHHGSAQNAVYIWKINPNANETEIVNKNYKIRTKLKAQLKIFHT
;
A
#
# COMPACT_ATOMS: atom_id res chain seq x y z
N MET A 1 -48.33 49.42 36.80
CA MET A 1 -47.87 48.06 37.13
C MET A 1 -46.36 48.05 37.07
N PRO A 2 -45.66 47.39 38.01
CA PRO A 2 -44.22 47.24 37.90
C PRO A 2 -43.84 46.52 36.60
N ILE A 3 -42.68 46.89 36.02
CA ILE A 3 -42.21 46.38 34.73
C ILE A 3 -40.93 45.59 34.95
N ILE A 4 -40.88 44.37 34.42
CA ILE A 4 -39.69 43.52 34.39
C ILE A 4 -39.28 43.36 32.92
N HIS A 5 -38.00 43.58 32.62
CA HIS A 5 -37.45 43.31 31.30
C HIS A 5 -37.10 41.84 31.19
N VAL A 6 -37.69 41.15 30.22
CA VAL A 6 -37.63 39.69 30.11
C VAL A 6 -36.87 39.28 28.86
N ARG A 7 -35.99 38.30 29.02
CA ARG A 7 -35.34 37.56 27.92
C ARG A 7 -35.53 36.07 28.14
N VAL A 8 -35.84 35.34 27.07
CA VAL A 8 -35.98 33.87 27.10
C VAL A 8 -35.00 33.25 26.12
N SER A 9 -34.24 32.25 26.56
CA SER A 9 -33.31 31.51 25.71
C SER A 9 -33.35 30.02 25.95
N TYR A 10 -33.04 29.25 24.91
CA TYR A 10 -32.80 27.82 24.98
C TYR A 10 -31.43 27.52 24.37
N LYS A 11 -30.53 26.90 25.15
CA LYS A 11 -29.11 26.74 24.80
C LYS A 11 -28.51 28.09 24.37
N SER A 12 -27.96 28.19 23.16
CA SER A 12 -27.37 29.43 22.62
C SER A 12 -28.36 30.27 21.81
N ILE A 13 -29.64 29.90 21.75
CA ILE A 13 -30.66 30.56 20.92
C ILE A 13 -31.53 31.46 21.79
N ILE A 14 -31.73 32.70 21.36
CA ILE A 14 -32.65 33.66 21.98
C ILE A 14 -34.03 33.43 21.37
N LEU A 15 -35.00 33.02 22.17
CA LEU A 15 -36.39 32.85 21.73
C LEU A 15 -37.16 34.16 21.83
N LYS A 16 -36.85 34.95 22.87
CA LYS A 16 -37.40 36.28 23.09
C LYS A 16 -36.30 37.18 23.63
N ASP A 17 -36.06 38.30 22.96
CA ASP A 17 -35.11 39.30 23.43
C ASP A 17 -35.79 40.31 24.37
N TRP A 18 -35.00 41.13 25.05
CA TRP A 18 -35.43 42.03 26.12
C TRP A 18 -36.68 42.86 25.80
N GLU A 19 -37.79 42.53 26.44
CA GLU A 19 -39.03 43.31 26.40
C GLU A 19 -39.51 43.63 27.82
N GLY A 20 -39.97 44.85 28.06
CA GLY A 20 -40.54 45.25 29.35
C GLY A 20 -41.99 44.78 29.47
N LEU A 21 -42.26 43.89 30.41
CA LEU A 21 -43.59 43.33 30.64
C LEU A 21 -44.12 43.74 32.02
N PRO A 22 -45.39 44.14 32.12
CA PRO A 22 -46.00 44.43 33.40
C PRO A 22 -46.17 43.13 34.21
N VAL A 23 -45.93 43.20 35.51
CA VAL A 23 -46.17 42.10 36.44
C VAL A 23 -47.07 42.57 37.58
N GLU A 24 -47.93 41.70 38.12
CA GLU A 24 -48.70 42.04 39.31
C GLU A 24 -47.85 41.83 40.57
N LYS A 25 -48.21 42.51 41.67
CA LYS A 25 -47.39 42.51 42.89
C LYS A 25 -47.23 41.13 43.53
N GLU A 26 -48.19 40.23 43.31
CA GLU A 26 -48.24 38.90 43.96
C GLU A 26 -47.99 37.76 42.97
N THR A 27 -47.70 38.05 41.69
CA THR A 27 -47.45 37.01 40.67
C THR A 27 -46.15 36.29 40.97
N LYS A 28 -46.21 34.95 41.07
CA LYS A 28 -45.01 34.11 41.14
C LYS A 28 -44.29 34.09 39.80
N ILE A 29 -42.98 33.91 39.84
CA ILE A 29 -42.15 33.79 38.64
C ILE A 29 -42.64 32.68 37.71
N LYS A 30 -43.10 31.55 38.24
CA LYS A 30 -43.69 30.45 37.44
C LYS A 30 -44.92 30.90 36.67
N ASP A 31 -45.85 31.58 37.32
CA ASP A 31 -47.10 32.01 36.71
C ASP A 31 -46.82 33.12 35.69
N PHE A 32 -45.93 34.06 36.03
CA PHE A 32 -45.44 35.10 35.12
C PHE A 32 -44.78 34.51 33.86
N PHE A 33 -43.96 33.47 34.02
CA PHE A 33 -43.39 32.74 32.88
C PHE A 33 -44.48 32.04 32.05
N GLY A 34 -45.50 31.49 32.69
CA GLY A 34 -46.68 30.93 32.01
C GLY A 34 -47.32 31.94 31.07
N ASP A 35 -47.59 33.16 31.55
CA ASP A 35 -48.14 34.24 30.73
C ASP A 35 -47.21 34.62 29.56
N ILE A 36 -45.90 34.74 29.83
CA ILE A 36 -44.89 35.03 28.80
C ILE A 36 -44.88 33.93 27.73
N SER A 37 -44.96 32.66 28.16
CA SER A 37 -44.91 31.52 27.26
C SER A 37 -46.12 31.48 26.32
N ILE A 38 -47.32 31.77 26.83
CA ILE A 38 -48.56 31.81 26.05
C ILE A 38 -48.55 32.98 25.06
N LEU A 39 -48.07 34.15 25.51
CA LEU A 39 -48.10 35.38 24.70
C LEU A 39 -47.01 35.42 23.62
N TYR A 40 -45.83 34.84 23.89
CA TYR A 40 -44.65 35.09 23.07
C TYR A 40 -43.91 33.84 22.57
N LEU A 41 -44.18 32.65 23.11
CA LEU A 41 -43.50 31.42 22.72
C LEU A 41 -44.46 30.48 21.97
N SER A 42 -43.91 29.58 21.17
CA SER A 42 -44.68 28.51 20.54
C SER A 42 -45.31 27.58 21.60
N PRO A 43 -46.45 26.92 21.30
CA PRO A 43 -47.13 26.01 22.23
C PRO A 43 -46.23 24.92 22.85
N ASP A 44 -45.17 24.52 22.16
CA ASP A 44 -44.22 23.51 22.64
C ASP A 44 -43.41 23.96 23.87
N TRP A 45 -43.43 25.25 24.22
CA TRP A 45 -42.66 25.83 25.32
C TRP A 45 -43.52 26.22 26.52
N TRP A 46 -44.84 26.04 26.48
CA TRP A 46 -45.75 26.48 27.54
C TRP A 46 -45.52 25.73 28.86
N ASP A 47 -45.16 24.45 28.77
CA ASP A 47 -44.87 23.60 29.93
C ASP A 47 -43.37 23.36 30.15
N ALA A 48 -42.51 24.17 29.53
CA ALA A 48 -41.07 23.99 29.62
C ALA A 48 -40.55 24.26 31.03
N GLU A 49 -39.68 23.38 31.52
CA GLU A 49 -38.89 23.65 32.72
C GLU A 49 -37.87 24.77 32.43
N PHE A 50 -37.62 25.61 33.44
CA PHE A 50 -36.75 26.76 33.28
C PHE A 50 -35.94 27.09 34.53
N GLU A 51 -34.82 27.77 34.32
CA GLU A 51 -34.12 28.53 35.36
C GLU A 51 -34.26 30.02 35.06
N VAL A 52 -34.47 30.85 36.08
CA VAL A 52 -34.48 32.31 35.90
C VAL A 52 -33.31 32.95 36.63
N LYS A 53 -32.70 33.96 36.00
CA LYS A 53 -31.71 34.81 36.62
C LYS A 53 -32.14 36.27 36.58
N PHE A 54 -32.10 36.95 37.72
CA PHE A 54 -32.39 38.37 37.83
C PHE A 54 -31.10 39.18 37.92
N SER A 55 -31.07 40.34 37.26
CA SER A 55 -29.90 41.20 37.25
C SER A 55 -30.24 42.70 37.21
N PRO A 56 -29.34 43.58 37.70
CA PRO A 56 -29.53 45.03 37.61
C PRO A 56 -29.40 45.60 36.20
N SER A 57 -28.70 44.89 35.30
CA SER A 57 -28.49 45.32 33.91
C SER A 57 -28.46 44.15 32.92
N LYS A 58 -28.78 44.43 31.64
CA LYS A 58 -28.78 43.45 30.53
C LYS A 58 -27.47 42.68 30.34
N THR A 59 -26.35 43.22 30.79
CA THR A 59 -24.99 42.67 30.58
C THR A 59 -24.36 42.13 31.86
N SER A 60 -24.97 42.37 33.02
CA SER A 60 -24.48 41.86 34.30
C SER A 60 -24.80 40.38 34.50
N VAL A 61 -23.94 39.69 35.25
CA VAL A 61 -24.19 38.31 35.66
C VAL A 61 -25.35 38.29 36.65
N GLY A 62 -26.47 37.65 36.27
CA GLY A 62 -27.65 37.57 37.12
C GLY A 62 -27.59 36.49 38.18
N GLU A 63 -28.34 36.69 39.26
CA GLU A 63 -28.53 35.71 40.35
C GLU A 63 -29.69 34.78 40.04
N LYS A 64 -29.49 33.47 40.28
CA LYS A 64 -30.50 32.45 40.04
C LYS A 64 -31.57 32.50 41.13
N ILE A 65 -32.83 32.69 40.73
CA ILE A 65 -33.98 32.81 41.64
C ILE A 65 -34.92 31.62 41.46
N SER A 66 -35.54 31.16 42.56
CA SER A 66 -36.55 30.11 42.52
C SER A 66 -37.81 30.56 41.81
N ALA A 67 -38.39 29.70 40.96
CA ALA A 67 -39.64 29.96 40.25
C ALA A 67 -40.86 30.16 41.18
N GLN A 68 -40.75 29.78 42.46
CA GLN A 68 -41.80 29.95 43.46
C GLN A 68 -41.79 31.34 44.12
N CYS A 69 -40.74 32.14 43.92
CA CYS A 69 -40.67 33.50 44.45
C CYS A 69 -41.59 34.46 43.68
N ILE A 70 -41.99 35.55 44.34
CA ILE A 70 -42.76 36.63 43.72
C ILE A 70 -41.85 37.41 42.78
N ALA A 71 -42.26 37.55 41.51
CA ALA A 71 -41.44 38.15 40.46
C ALA A 71 -41.12 39.63 40.73
N TRP A 72 -42.10 40.37 41.26
CA TRP A 72 -41.91 41.78 41.60
C TRP A 72 -40.88 41.97 42.73
N GLU A 73 -40.97 41.21 43.82
CA GLU A 73 -40.02 41.27 44.94
C GLU A 73 -38.61 40.89 44.50
N ALA A 74 -38.49 39.83 43.69
CA ALA A 74 -37.21 39.43 43.11
C ALA A 74 -36.60 40.57 42.27
N SER A 75 -37.41 41.29 41.50
CA SER A 75 -36.92 42.41 40.68
C SER A 75 -36.46 43.62 41.50
N LEU A 76 -37.07 43.86 42.66
CA LEU A 76 -36.67 44.92 43.58
C LEU A 76 -35.31 44.62 44.24
N GLN A 77 -35.07 43.34 44.56
CA GLN A 77 -33.88 42.93 45.28
C GLN A 77 -32.68 42.64 44.37
N TYR A 78 -32.91 42.02 43.22
CA TYR A 78 -31.85 41.51 42.34
C TYR A 78 -31.76 42.24 40.99
N GLY A 79 -32.70 43.16 40.72
CA GLY A 79 -32.74 44.02 39.55
C GLY A 79 -33.82 43.65 38.53
N ILE A 80 -34.16 44.58 37.65
CA ILE A 80 -35.37 44.49 36.81
C ILE A 80 -35.21 43.65 35.53
N TYR A 81 -34.05 43.03 35.30
CA TYR A 81 -33.80 42.20 34.12
C TYR A 81 -33.87 40.71 34.48
N ALA A 82 -34.86 40.00 33.97
CA ALA A 82 -35.06 38.57 34.17
C ALA A 82 -34.72 37.78 32.90
N HIS A 83 -33.74 36.88 33.00
CA HIS A 83 -33.36 35.96 31.92
C HIS A 83 -33.82 34.54 32.27
N PHE A 84 -34.80 34.04 31.53
CA PHE A 84 -35.29 32.66 31.62
C PHE A 84 -34.51 31.74 30.65
N TYR A 85 -33.92 30.68 31.20
CA TYR A 85 -33.20 29.64 30.49
C TYR A 85 -34.05 28.37 30.48
N LEU A 86 -34.51 27.95 29.31
CA LEU A 86 -35.30 26.74 29.18
C LEU A 86 -34.41 25.48 29.28
N ILE A 87 -34.88 24.49 30.02
CA ILE A 87 -34.25 23.18 30.20
C ILE A 87 -35.10 22.16 29.42
N SER A 88 -34.48 21.39 28.52
CA SER A 88 -35.20 20.41 27.70
C SER A 88 -35.73 19.28 28.58
N GLN A 89 -37.02 18.97 28.48
CA GLN A 89 -37.52 17.62 28.77
C GLN A 89 -37.21 16.74 27.55
N GLU A 90 -36.48 15.65 27.75
CA GLU A 90 -36.29 14.63 26.72
C GLU A 90 -37.60 13.83 26.57
N MET A 91 -38.07 13.72 25.31
CA MET A 91 -39.27 13.02 24.83
C MET A 91 -40.61 13.77 24.92
N ILE A 92 -41.09 14.27 23.79
CA ILE A 92 -42.02 13.54 22.90
C ILE A 92 -41.74 13.97 21.45
N SER A 93 -41.48 12.97 20.63
CA SER A 93 -41.38 13.08 19.18
C SER A 93 -42.73 13.45 18.58
N HIS A 94 -42.93 14.71 18.17
CA HIS A 94 -43.72 15.01 16.98
C HIS A 94 -43.16 16.23 16.26
N ARG A 95 -42.99 16.03 14.95
CA ARG A 95 -42.40 16.93 13.96
C ARG A 95 -42.70 18.41 14.20
N ILE A 96 -41.67 19.17 14.56
CA ILE A 96 -41.53 20.56 14.13
C ILE A 96 -40.22 20.64 13.38
N SER A 97 -40.36 20.66 12.05
CA SER A 97 -39.27 21.05 11.18
C SER A 97 -38.95 22.49 11.50
N ASN A 98 -37.90 22.74 12.28
CA ASN A 98 -37.16 23.99 12.10
C ASN A 98 -36.87 24.07 10.59
N PRO A 99 -37.10 25.21 9.92
CA PRO A 99 -36.58 25.37 8.57
C PRO A 99 -35.07 25.24 8.74
N ILE A 100 -34.53 24.08 8.40
CA ILE A 100 -33.09 23.91 8.36
C ILE A 100 -32.66 24.94 7.33
N ASN A 101 -31.97 25.97 7.80
CA ASN A 101 -31.50 27.03 6.94
C ASN A 101 -30.78 26.36 5.77
N ALA A 102 -31.23 26.62 4.55
CA ALA A 102 -30.66 26.00 3.37
C ALA A 102 -29.14 26.21 3.34
N PHE A 103 -28.64 27.33 3.88
CA PHE A 103 -27.21 27.58 4.04
C PHE A 103 -26.53 26.69 5.08
N ASP A 104 -27.20 26.32 6.18
CA ASP A 104 -26.64 25.40 7.17
C ASP A 104 -26.69 23.95 6.68
N ILE A 105 -27.71 23.56 5.91
CA ILE A 105 -27.69 22.30 5.14
C ILE A 105 -26.51 22.32 4.16
N LEU A 106 -26.42 23.36 3.31
CA LEU A 106 -25.38 23.48 2.28
C LEU A 106 -23.97 23.56 2.90
N LYS A 107 -23.82 24.16 4.07
CA LYS A 107 -22.54 24.24 4.79
C LYS A 107 -22.16 22.92 5.45
N ALA A 108 -23.14 22.19 5.99
CA ALA A 108 -22.91 20.83 6.48
C ALA A 108 -22.57 19.88 5.33
N SER A 109 -23.38 19.88 4.25
CA SER A 109 -23.18 19.02 3.08
C SER A 109 -22.00 19.45 2.19
N SER A 110 -21.54 20.69 2.29
CA SER A 110 -20.28 21.15 1.68
C SER A 110 -19.04 20.45 2.26
N ASN A 111 -19.12 19.92 3.47
CA ASN A 111 -18.03 19.15 4.08
C ASN A 111 -18.18 17.65 3.88
N ASP A 112 -19.31 17.19 3.31
CA ASP A 112 -19.51 15.79 3.00
C ASP A 112 -18.46 15.32 1.99
N LEU A 113 -17.93 14.13 2.28
CA LEU A 113 -17.00 13.44 1.41
C LEU A 113 -17.77 12.41 0.60
N PHE A 114 -17.68 12.57 -0.71
CA PHE A 114 -18.25 11.65 -1.67
C PHE A 114 -17.15 10.74 -2.21
N VAL A 115 -17.48 9.48 -2.44
CA VAL A 115 -16.64 8.53 -3.17
C VAL A 115 -17.33 8.17 -4.48
N PRO A 116 -16.56 7.76 -5.51
CA PRO A 116 -17.13 7.49 -6.83
C PRO A 116 -18.15 6.35 -6.78
N GLU A 117 -19.30 6.57 -7.42
CA GLU A 117 -20.33 5.55 -7.55
C GLU A 117 -19.99 4.61 -8.73
N PHE A 118 -19.89 3.32 -8.43
CA PHE A 118 -19.77 2.23 -9.40
C PHE A 118 -21.00 1.34 -9.30
N ASN A 119 -21.21 0.47 -10.29
CA ASN A 119 -22.38 -0.41 -10.31
C ASN A 119 -22.29 -1.43 -9.16
N ASP A 120 -23.31 -1.46 -8.29
CA ASP A 120 -23.34 -2.35 -7.10
C ASP A 120 -23.36 -3.85 -7.47
N SER A 121 -23.71 -4.15 -8.72
CA SER A 121 -23.66 -5.50 -9.30
C SER A 121 -22.48 -5.62 -10.29
N PRO A 122 -21.25 -5.89 -9.81
CA PRO A 122 -20.08 -6.01 -10.68
C PRO A 122 -20.21 -7.23 -11.58
N ARG A 123 -19.99 -7.04 -12.88
CA ARG A 123 -20.08 -8.10 -13.91
C ARG A 123 -18.81 -8.94 -14.01
N ASN A 124 -17.69 -8.39 -13.55
CA ASN A 124 -16.38 -9.03 -13.60
C ASN A 124 -15.49 -8.61 -12.43
N ALA A 125 -14.36 -9.31 -12.25
CA ALA A 125 -13.44 -9.07 -11.14
C ALA A 125 -12.79 -7.68 -11.16
N LEU A 126 -12.62 -7.05 -12.33
CA LEU A 126 -12.10 -5.69 -12.45
C LEU A 126 -13.12 -4.63 -11.98
N GLU A 127 -14.39 -4.81 -12.30
CA GLU A 127 -15.47 -3.96 -11.77
C GLU A 127 -15.58 -4.11 -10.25
N LYS A 128 -15.46 -5.33 -9.74
CA LYS A 128 -15.39 -5.58 -8.30
C LYS A 128 -14.19 -4.89 -7.65
N LEU A 129 -13.01 -4.91 -8.30
CA LEU A 129 -11.82 -4.20 -7.81
C LEU A 129 -12.05 -2.68 -7.72
N ARG A 130 -12.75 -2.07 -8.69
CA ARG A 130 -13.08 -0.64 -8.64
C ARG A 130 -14.01 -0.31 -7.47
N LEU A 131 -15.02 -1.15 -7.23
CA LEU A 131 -15.92 -1.00 -6.09
C LEU A 131 -15.15 -1.10 -4.76
N ASP A 132 -14.30 -2.12 -4.63
CA ASP A 132 -13.50 -2.35 -3.44
C ASP A 132 -12.53 -1.20 -3.17
N LEU A 133 -11.90 -0.64 -4.22
CA LEU A 133 -11.05 0.56 -4.09
C LEU A 133 -11.86 1.79 -3.69
N SER A 134 -13.08 1.97 -4.19
CA SER A 134 -13.95 3.08 -3.77
C SER A 134 -14.34 2.95 -2.29
N ASN A 135 -14.72 1.75 -1.85
CA ASN A 135 -15.00 1.43 -0.45
C ASN A 135 -13.76 1.60 0.43
N TRP A 136 -12.60 1.23 -0.07
CA TRP A 136 -11.33 1.38 0.63
C TRP A 136 -10.97 2.85 0.88
N VAL A 137 -11.16 3.72 -0.13
CA VAL A 137 -10.99 5.17 0.03
C VAL A 137 -11.93 5.70 1.11
N LYS A 138 -13.20 5.27 1.09
CA LYS A 138 -14.21 5.65 2.09
C LYS A 138 -13.81 5.22 3.51
N ASN A 139 -13.39 3.97 3.67
CA ASN A 139 -13.07 3.37 4.97
C ASN A 139 -11.83 3.99 5.62
N ASN A 140 -10.92 4.56 4.83
CA ASN A 140 -9.74 5.27 5.32
C ASN A 140 -9.96 6.79 5.47
N GLY A 141 -11.21 7.26 5.46
CA GLY A 141 -11.55 8.68 5.64
C GLY A 141 -11.17 9.58 4.45
N GLY A 142 -10.90 8.98 3.29
CA GLY A 142 -10.69 9.69 2.03
C GLY A 142 -12.01 10.06 1.34
N GLY A 143 -11.90 10.76 0.21
CA GLY A 143 -13.04 11.16 -0.62
C GLY A 143 -12.89 12.57 -1.19
N TRP A 144 -13.85 12.98 -2.02
CA TRP A 144 -13.85 14.28 -2.69
C TRP A 144 -15.00 15.14 -2.18
N LYS A 145 -14.76 16.45 -2.10
CA LYS A 145 -15.81 17.42 -1.76
C LYS A 145 -16.70 17.64 -2.97
N GLY A 146 -17.99 17.36 -2.82
CA GLY A 146 -18.99 17.44 -3.89
C GLY A 146 -19.05 16.19 -4.76
N LYS A 147 -20.28 15.81 -5.15
CA LYS A 147 -20.55 14.60 -5.95
C LYS A 147 -19.88 14.66 -7.33
N ASP A 148 -19.90 15.82 -7.99
CA ASP A 148 -19.29 16.00 -9.31
C ASP A 148 -17.78 15.72 -9.29
N ALA A 149 -17.06 16.13 -8.24
CA ALA A 149 -15.64 15.88 -8.10
C ALA A 149 -15.34 14.40 -7.85
N ALA A 150 -16.19 13.71 -7.06
CA ALA A 150 -16.09 12.27 -6.88
C ALA A 150 -16.34 11.52 -8.19
N ASP A 151 -17.38 11.87 -8.94
CA ASP A 151 -17.76 11.17 -10.17
C ASP A 151 -16.88 11.52 -11.39
N SER A 152 -16.15 12.63 -11.35
CA SER A 152 -15.15 12.99 -12.35
C SER A 152 -13.73 12.58 -11.93
N ILE A 153 -13.11 13.35 -11.04
CA ILE A 153 -11.72 13.18 -10.59
C ILE A 153 -11.55 11.85 -9.87
N GLY A 154 -12.42 11.58 -8.89
CA GLY A 154 -12.31 10.36 -8.08
C GLY A 154 -12.53 9.10 -8.90
N LYS A 155 -13.53 9.09 -9.77
CA LYS A 155 -13.85 7.95 -10.62
C LYS A 155 -12.71 7.64 -11.58
N LYS A 156 -12.09 8.68 -12.16
CA LYS A 156 -10.90 8.54 -13.01
C LYS A 156 -9.72 7.97 -12.23
N PHE A 157 -9.44 8.52 -11.04
CA PHE A 157 -8.39 8.01 -10.16
C PHE A 157 -8.57 6.53 -9.81
N VAL A 158 -9.74 6.15 -9.30
CA VAL A 158 -10.04 4.75 -8.94
C VAL A 158 -9.94 3.83 -10.16
N THR A 159 -10.39 4.29 -11.33
CA THR A 159 -10.31 3.51 -12.58
C THR A 159 -8.87 3.29 -13.03
N ASP A 160 -8.03 4.34 -12.98
CA ASP A 160 -6.62 4.24 -13.35
C ASP A 160 -5.84 3.38 -12.35
N LEU A 161 -6.07 3.55 -11.05
CA LEU A 161 -5.46 2.73 -10.00
C LEU A 161 -5.86 1.25 -10.16
N ALA A 162 -7.15 0.97 -10.34
CA ALA A 162 -7.63 -0.38 -10.60
C ALA A 162 -6.97 -0.99 -11.84
N SER A 163 -6.78 -0.20 -12.90
CA SER A 163 -6.15 -0.66 -14.14
C SER A 163 -4.67 -0.99 -13.94
N ALA A 164 -3.93 -0.17 -13.18
CA ALA A 164 -2.53 -0.42 -12.86
C ALA A 164 -2.37 -1.68 -11.98
N LEU A 165 -3.18 -1.80 -10.92
CA LEU A 165 -3.17 -2.98 -10.04
C LEU A 165 -3.55 -4.24 -10.81
N TRP A 166 -4.60 -4.19 -11.63
CA TRP A 166 -5.03 -5.30 -12.46
C TRP A 166 -3.98 -5.73 -13.48
N TYR A 167 -3.28 -4.76 -14.09
CA TYR A 167 -2.18 -5.04 -14.99
C TYR A 167 -1.08 -5.84 -14.27
N VAL A 168 -0.63 -5.38 -13.11
CA VAL A 168 0.38 -6.10 -12.31
C VAL A 168 -0.12 -7.50 -11.94
N ASP A 169 -1.34 -7.60 -11.42
CA ASP A 169 -1.93 -8.85 -10.95
C ASP A 169 -1.99 -9.91 -12.06
N SER A 170 -2.39 -9.49 -13.26
CA SER A 170 -2.53 -10.37 -14.41
C SER A 170 -1.20 -10.78 -15.07
N ARG A 171 -0.08 -10.10 -14.79
CA ARG A 171 1.26 -10.41 -15.34
C ARG A 171 2.21 -11.07 -14.35
N SER A 172 1.90 -11.00 -13.05
CA SER A 172 2.52 -11.67 -11.89
C SER A 172 2.97 -10.63 -10.86
N ALA A 173 2.10 -10.36 -9.88
CA ALA A 173 2.43 -9.48 -8.76
C ALA A 173 3.66 -9.99 -7.99
N GLU A 174 3.80 -11.31 -7.83
CA GLU A 174 4.94 -11.95 -7.15
C GLU A 174 6.28 -11.62 -7.80
N THR A 175 6.35 -11.65 -9.14
CA THR A 175 7.58 -11.36 -9.87
C THR A 175 8.04 -9.91 -9.66
N LEU A 176 7.09 -8.97 -9.63
CA LEU A 176 7.39 -7.58 -9.34
C LEU A 176 7.78 -7.38 -7.86
N ASP A 177 7.04 -8.00 -6.93
CA ASP A 177 7.26 -7.87 -5.50
C ASP A 177 8.60 -8.47 -5.04
N GLN A 178 9.04 -9.57 -5.64
CA GLN A 178 10.35 -10.18 -5.37
C GLN A 178 11.52 -9.23 -5.65
N LYS A 179 11.40 -8.37 -6.68
CA LYS A 179 12.49 -7.46 -7.09
C LYS A 179 12.40 -6.08 -6.44
N PHE A 180 11.20 -5.51 -6.36
CA PHE A 180 11.03 -4.09 -6.01
C PHE A 180 10.05 -3.83 -4.85
N LYS A 181 9.54 -4.88 -4.20
CA LYS A 181 8.68 -4.84 -2.99
C LYS A 181 7.53 -3.83 -3.06
N ILE A 182 6.38 -4.32 -3.50
CA ILE A 182 5.14 -3.53 -3.63
C ILE A 182 4.69 -3.09 -2.22
N PRO A 183 4.15 -1.87 -2.04
CA PRO A 183 3.63 -1.42 -0.76
C PRO A 183 2.53 -2.34 -0.23
N VAL A 184 2.63 -2.70 1.06
CA VAL A 184 1.69 -3.61 1.76
C VAL A 184 0.24 -3.15 1.66
N THR A 185 0.05 -1.83 1.62
CA THR A 185 -1.22 -1.12 1.40
C THR A 185 -2.00 -1.64 0.17
N PHE A 186 -1.34 -2.25 -0.81
CA PHE A 186 -1.98 -2.77 -2.03
C PHE A 186 -2.15 -4.29 -2.06
N TYR A 187 -1.64 -5.03 -1.06
CA TYR A 187 -1.61 -6.50 -1.08
C TYR A 187 -3.01 -7.13 -1.19
N GLU A 188 -4.01 -6.55 -0.55
CA GLU A 188 -5.41 -7.01 -0.58
C GLU A 188 -6.09 -6.92 -1.97
N PHE A 189 -5.48 -6.20 -2.90
CA PHE A 189 -6.01 -5.99 -4.25
C PHE A 189 -5.42 -6.95 -5.30
N PHE A 190 -4.44 -7.79 -4.93
CA PHE A 190 -3.86 -8.82 -5.80
C PHE A 190 -4.50 -10.20 -5.58
N GLY A 191 -4.26 -11.14 -6.48
CA GLY A 191 -4.83 -12.49 -6.44
C GLY A 191 -6.25 -12.58 -6.99
N ARG A 192 -6.68 -11.58 -7.78
CA ARG A 192 -8.04 -11.47 -8.35
C ARG A 192 -8.06 -11.85 -9.84
N SER A 193 -6.94 -11.68 -10.51
CA SER A 193 -6.68 -12.18 -11.85
C SER A 193 -6.27 -13.65 -11.76
N PHE A 194 -7.25 -14.55 -11.91
CA PHE A 194 -7.00 -15.99 -11.97
C PHE A 194 -6.49 -16.39 -13.36
N PRO A 195 -5.18 -16.65 -13.54
CA PRO A 195 -4.61 -16.92 -14.85
C PRO A 195 -5.10 -18.25 -15.43
N GLU A 196 -5.48 -19.16 -14.53
CA GLU A 196 -6.00 -20.50 -14.79
C GLU A 196 -7.29 -20.48 -15.61
N ASN A 197 -8.02 -19.36 -15.59
CA ASN A 197 -9.24 -19.17 -16.35
C ASN A 197 -8.99 -18.66 -17.79
N TYR A 198 -7.75 -18.32 -18.16
CA TYR A 198 -7.42 -17.91 -19.53
C TYR A 198 -7.02 -19.12 -20.38
N LYS A 199 -7.45 -19.11 -21.65
CA LYS A 199 -7.08 -20.13 -22.64
C LYS A 199 -5.60 -20.08 -23.05
N SER A 200 -4.87 -19.04 -22.67
CA SER A 200 -3.49 -18.77 -23.08
C SER A 200 -2.58 -18.57 -21.88
N SER A 201 -1.28 -18.78 -22.08
CA SER A 201 -0.26 -18.49 -21.08
C SER A 201 -0.38 -17.05 -20.56
N ARG A 202 -0.09 -16.86 -19.27
CA ARG A 202 -0.06 -15.55 -18.63
C ARG A 202 0.80 -14.57 -19.47
N PRO A 203 0.27 -13.39 -19.82
CA PRO A 203 1.04 -12.41 -20.58
C PRO A 203 2.26 -11.95 -19.77
N LYS A 204 3.34 -11.60 -20.47
CA LYS A 204 4.52 -10.99 -19.85
C LYS A 204 4.31 -9.49 -19.64
N PHE A 205 5.13 -8.91 -18.76
CA PHE A 205 5.21 -7.47 -18.59
C PHE A 205 5.74 -6.79 -19.87
N SER A 206 5.21 -5.60 -20.16
CA SER A 206 5.65 -4.70 -21.22
C SER A 206 6.21 -3.43 -20.58
N SER A 207 7.42 -3.01 -21.00
CA SER A 207 8.03 -1.78 -20.52
C SER A 207 7.15 -0.56 -20.82
N GLU A 208 6.58 -0.49 -22.02
CA GLU A 208 5.74 0.62 -22.47
C GLU A 208 4.49 0.78 -21.60
N GLU A 209 3.78 -0.31 -21.35
CA GLU A 209 2.57 -0.30 -20.53
C GLU A 209 2.90 0.04 -19.06
N LEU A 210 3.98 -0.53 -18.50
CA LEU A 210 4.44 -0.18 -17.15
C LEU A 210 4.79 1.31 -17.03
N THR A 211 5.48 1.86 -18.03
CA THR A 211 5.81 3.28 -18.09
C THR A 211 4.54 4.13 -18.15
N GLN A 212 3.55 3.74 -18.96
CA GLN A 212 2.27 4.43 -19.06
C GLN A 212 1.51 4.40 -17.73
N GLN A 213 1.43 3.23 -17.08
CA GLN A 213 0.76 3.09 -15.79
C GLN A 213 1.50 3.87 -14.70
N SER A 214 2.83 3.81 -14.66
CA SER A 214 3.65 4.60 -13.74
C SER A 214 3.36 6.09 -13.85
N LYS A 215 3.41 6.65 -15.08
CA LYS A 215 3.12 8.07 -15.33
C LYS A 215 1.72 8.45 -14.84
N LYS A 216 0.69 7.65 -15.14
CA LYS A 216 -0.67 7.91 -14.65
C LYS A 216 -0.71 7.99 -13.13
N ILE A 217 -0.12 7.03 -12.44
CA ILE A 217 -0.10 6.96 -10.97
C ILE A 217 0.66 8.12 -10.36
N LEU A 218 1.88 8.41 -10.84
CA LEU A 218 2.71 9.50 -10.33
C LEU A 218 2.08 10.88 -10.54
N ASN A 219 1.39 11.09 -11.68
CA ASN A 219 0.67 12.34 -11.92
C ASN A 219 -0.37 12.64 -10.83
N TYR A 220 -1.04 11.61 -10.28
CA TYR A 220 -2.02 11.81 -9.20
C TYR A 220 -1.38 12.26 -7.89
N VAL A 221 -0.14 11.85 -7.62
CA VAL A 221 0.60 12.25 -6.41
C VAL A 221 0.81 13.76 -6.37
N GLU A 222 0.98 14.40 -7.53
CA GLU A 222 1.23 15.84 -7.64
C GLU A 222 -0.04 16.70 -7.61
N LEU A 223 -1.24 16.11 -7.75
CA LEU A 223 -2.48 16.88 -7.80
C LEU A 223 -2.85 17.48 -6.45
N ASN A 224 -3.34 18.74 -6.46
CA ASN A 224 -3.74 19.49 -5.27
C ASN A 224 -4.71 18.75 -4.34
N TRP A 225 -5.61 17.92 -4.88
CA TRP A 225 -6.55 17.16 -4.06
C TRP A 225 -5.86 16.02 -3.29
N MET A 226 -4.81 15.40 -3.85
CA MET A 226 -4.01 14.36 -3.20
C MET A 226 -3.13 14.92 -2.08
N GLN A 227 -2.81 16.22 -2.13
CA GLN A 227 -2.03 16.93 -1.10
C GLN A 227 -2.86 17.24 0.17
N GLN A 228 -4.16 16.98 0.15
CA GLN A 228 -5.01 17.21 1.31
C GLN A 228 -4.78 16.14 2.38
N SER A 229 -4.85 16.53 3.66
CA SER A 229 -4.57 15.65 4.80
C SER A 229 -5.34 14.32 4.80
N ARG A 230 -6.55 14.32 4.23
CA ARG A 230 -7.41 13.14 4.09
C ARG A 230 -6.83 12.02 3.20
N PHE A 231 -5.79 12.31 2.41
CA PHE A 231 -5.10 11.34 1.55
C PHE A 231 -3.65 11.06 2.00
N ASN A 232 -3.21 11.58 3.15
CA ASN A 232 -1.85 11.36 3.67
C ASN A 232 -1.52 9.87 3.82
N TRP A 233 -2.49 9.05 4.21
CA TRP A 233 -2.33 7.60 4.36
C TRP A 233 -2.02 6.88 3.03
N LEU A 234 -2.43 7.46 1.89
CA LEU A 234 -2.28 6.85 0.56
C LEU A 234 -1.05 7.37 -0.19
N LYS A 235 -0.74 8.65 -0.02
CA LYS A 235 0.20 9.40 -0.88
C LYS A 235 1.56 8.71 -1.02
N GLU A 236 2.20 8.34 0.09
CA GLU A 236 3.53 7.70 0.06
C GLU A 236 3.47 6.32 -0.60
N SER A 237 2.47 5.51 -0.25
CA SER A 237 2.27 4.18 -0.85
C SER A 237 2.06 4.30 -2.36
N LEU A 238 1.24 5.25 -2.80
CA LEU A 238 0.94 5.47 -4.21
C LEU A 238 2.16 5.93 -5.00
N ALA A 239 2.94 6.87 -4.44
CA ALA A 239 4.20 7.32 -5.04
C ALA A 239 5.18 6.17 -5.21
N LYS A 240 5.41 5.40 -4.13
CA LYS A 240 6.29 4.22 -4.15
C LYS A 240 5.83 3.18 -5.17
N PHE A 241 4.53 2.93 -5.29
CA PHE A 241 3.99 2.03 -6.30
C PHE A 241 4.28 2.54 -7.72
N GLY A 242 4.04 3.82 -7.99
CA GLY A 242 4.36 4.44 -9.28
C GLY A 242 5.86 4.32 -9.64
N GLU A 243 6.75 4.57 -8.68
CA GLU A 243 8.20 4.41 -8.86
C GLU A 243 8.62 2.97 -9.14
N ILE A 244 8.01 2.00 -8.45
CA ILE A 244 8.29 0.58 -8.68
C ILE A 244 7.95 0.18 -10.12
N LEU A 245 6.83 0.67 -10.65
CA LEU A 245 6.45 0.42 -12.04
C LEU A 245 7.48 1.00 -13.02
N ALA A 246 7.99 2.20 -12.77
CA ALA A 246 9.05 2.82 -13.60
C ALA A 246 10.39 2.07 -13.49
N LYS A 247 10.84 1.74 -12.28
CA LYS A 247 12.09 0.99 -12.08
C LYS A 247 12.03 -0.39 -12.75
N TYR A 248 10.86 -1.02 -12.71
CA TYR A 248 10.67 -2.30 -13.38
C TYR A 248 10.61 -2.17 -14.90
N SER A 249 10.06 -1.08 -15.45
CA SER A 249 10.10 -0.82 -16.89
C SER A 249 11.52 -0.60 -17.38
N GLU A 250 12.31 0.23 -16.69
CA GLU A 250 13.74 0.43 -16.96
C GLU A 250 14.51 -0.89 -16.90
N TYR A 251 14.25 -1.72 -15.89
CA TYR A 251 14.85 -3.05 -15.80
C TYR A 251 14.52 -3.91 -17.03
N LEU A 252 13.27 -3.90 -17.51
CA LEU A 252 12.89 -4.66 -18.71
C LEU A 252 13.56 -4.13 -19.97
N GLU A 253 13.70 -2.81 -20.11
CA GLU A 253 14.43 -2.19 -21.21
C GLU A 253 15.92 -2.56 -21.18
N HIS A 254 16.56 -2.47 -20.03
CA HIS A 254 17.95 -2.92 -19.85
C HIS A 254 18.11 -4.40 -20.19
N GLN A 255 17.18 -5.25 -19.76
CA GLN A 255 17.20 -6.67 -20.12
C GLN A 255 17.01 -6.89 -21.63
N GLN A 256 16.16 -6.09 -22.28
CA GLN A 256 15.92 -6.19 -23.71
C GLN A 256 17.11 -5.68 -24.53
N ILE A 257 17.72 -4.57 -24.13
CA ILE A 257 18.96 -4.03 -24.71
C ILE A 257 20.07 -5.06 -24.54
N ARG A 258 20.31 -5.55 -23.32
CA ARG A 258 21.31 -6.59 -23.04
C ARG A 258 21.05 -7.84 -23.88
N SER A 259 19.81 -8.27 -24.03
CA SER A 259 19.45 -9.42 -24.89
C SER A 259 19.70 -9.15 -26.37
N LYS A 260 19.44 -7.93 -26.87
CA LYS A 260 19.74 -7.52 -28.25
C LYS A 260 21.24 -7.38 -28.49
N GLU A 261 21.98 -6.81 -27.55
CA GLU A 261 23.44 -6.73 -27.57
C GLU A 261 24.04 -8.13 -27.56
N ILE A 262 23.58 -9.03 -26.69
CA ILE A 262 24.00 -10.44 -26.69
C ILE A 262 23.68 -11.11 -28.04
N LYS A 263 22.50 -10.84 -28.61
CA LYS A 263 22.08 -11.42 -29.91
C LYS A 263 22.90 -10.88 -31.09
N ASN A 264 23.27 -9.60 -31.06
CA ASN A 264 23.96 -8.91 -32.15
C ASN A 264 25.49 -8.92 -31.98
N SER A 265 25.99 -9.23 -30.79
CA SER A 265 27.42 -9.29 -30.53
C SER A 265 28.01 -10.55 -31.15
N LEU A 266 29.05 -10.34 -31.97
CA LEU A 266 29.88 -11.41 -32.53
C LEU A 266 30.81 -12.03 -31.46
N ILE A 267 30.94 -11.37 -30.30
CA ILE A 267 31.78 -11.78 -29.17
C ILE A 267 30.89 -11.88 -27.91
N PRO A 268 30.84 -13.02 -27.21
CA PRO A 268 30.02 -13.15 -26.01
C PRO A 268 30.43 -12.14 -24.93
N ILE A 269 29.47 -11.33 -24.46
CA ILE A 269 29.67 -10.42 -23.34
C ILE A 269 29.55 -11.26 -22.06
N VAL A 270 30.69 -11.81 -21.63
CA VAL A 270 30.78 -12.65 -20.43
C VAL A 270 30.88 -11.76 -19.20
N ASP A 271 29.90 -11.86 -18.30
CA ASP A 271 30.10 -11.40 -16.92
C ASP A 271 31.15 -12.33 -16.27
N GLU A 272 32.33 -11.78 -16.00
CA GLU A 272 33.50 -12.52 -15.53
C GLU A 272 33.28 -13.23 -14.19
N MET A 273 32.31 -12.74 -13.39
CA MET A 273 31.97 -13.32 -12.09
C MET A 273 30.94 -14.44 -12.18
N GLU A 274 30.01 -14.40 -13.15
CA GLU A 274 28.91 -15.39 -13.26
C GLU A 274 29.25 -16.63 -14.11
N ALA A 275 30.12 -16.52 -15.11
CA ALA A 275 30.23 -17.55 -16.16
C ALA A 275 31.01 -18.83 -15.78
N GLY A 276 31.66 -18.88 -14.62
CA GLY A 276 32.24 -20.15 -14.17
C GLY A 276 32.88 -20.13 -12.79
N SER A 277 32.61 -21.19 -12.02
CA SER A 277 33.13 -21.41 -10.67
C SER A 277 34.38 -22.29 -10.67
N MET A 278 35.30 -22.04 -9.73
CA MET A 278 36.46 -22.86 -9.47
C MET A 278 36.38 -23.43 -8.06
N GLU A 279 36.57 -24.74 -7.94
CA GLU A 279 36.56 -25.46 -6.68
C GLU A 279 37.83 -26.31 -6.58
N ILE A 280 38.33 -26.49 -5.36
CA ILE A 280 39.46 -27.38 -5.08
C ILE A 280 38.95 -28.47 -4.15
N TYR A 281 39.10 -29.73 -4.56
CA TYR A 281 38.74 -30.86 -3.73
C TYR A 281 39.98 -31.52 -3.16
N SER A 282 39.93 -31.80 -1.85
CA SER A 282 40.95 -32.56 -1.15
C SER A 282 40.92 -34.04 -1.55
N ALA A 283 42.05 -34.72 -1.35
CA ALA A 283 42.12 -36.16 -1.47
C ALA A 283 41.13 -36.84 -0.50
N ASN A 284 40.34 -37.77 -1.01
CA ASN A 284 39.45 -38.59 -0.19
C ASN A 284 40.00 -40.01 -0.07
N ILE A 285 40.51 -40.35 1.12
CA ILE A 285 41.02 -41.69 1.45
C ILE A 285 39.87 -42.68 1.64
N TRP A 286 38.73 -42.22 2.16
CA TRP A 286 37.58 -43.05 2.52
C TRP A 286 36.56 -43.07 1.38
N ARG A 287 36.83 -43.88 0.35
CA ARG A 287 35.96 -44.06 -0.82
C ARG A 287 35.20 -45.37 -0.74
N ASN A 288 33.88 -45.32 -0.92
CA ASN A 288 33.09 -46.54 -1.00
C ASN A 288 33.32 -47.25 -2.36
N PRO A 289 33.15 -48.59 -2.43
CA PRO A 289 33.34 -49.34 -3.67
C PRO A 289 32.44 -48.86 -4.83
N ALA A 290 31.25 -48.37 -4.52
CA ALA A 290 30.31 -47.84 -5.51
C ALA A 290 30.85 -46.59 -6.21
N ASN A 291 31.47 -45.65 -5.49
CA ASN A 291 32.07 -44.45 -6.06
C ASN A 291 33.34 -44.79 -6.84
N ILE A 292 34.15 -45.74 -6.35
CA ILE A 292 35.33 -46.21 -7.08
C ILE A 292 34.92 -46.71 -8.47
N ASN A 293 33.91 -47.57 -8.54
CA ASN A 293 33.41 -48.08 -9.81
C ASN A 293 32.78 -46.97 -10.68
N LYS A 294 32.01 -46.05 -10.07
CA LYS A 294 31.35 -44.94 -10.78
C LYS A 294 32.35 -44.01 -11.47
N TYR A 295 33.48 -43.70 -10.84
CA TYR A 295 34.47 -42.75 -11.35
C TYR A 295 35.74 -43.40 -11.92
N CYS A 296 35.77 -44.74 -12.05
CA CYS A 296 36.94 -45.51 -12.45
C CYS A 296 37.58 -44.98 -13.75
N SER A 297 36.80 -44.83 -14.82
CA SER A 297 37.30 -44.37 -16.12
C SER A 297 37.92 -42.96 -16.07
N LEU A 298 37.30 -42.04 -15.32
CA LEU A 298 37.81 -40.67 -15.15
C LEU A 298 39.08 -40.67 -14.26
N THR A 299 39.11 -41.53 -13.25
CA THR A 299 40.25 -41.67 -12.34
C THR A 299 41.47 -42.19 -13.08
N ASN A 300 41.31 -43.26 -13.86
CA ASN A 300 42.39 -43.81 -14.69
C ASN A 300 42.92 -42.75 -15.67
N LYS A 301 42.01 -41.99 -16.31
CA LYS A 301 42.44 -40.92 -17.22
C LYS A 301 43.24 -39.83 -16.52
N LEU A 302 42.80 -39.45 -15.32
CA LEU A 302 43.52 -38.48 -14.50
C LEU A 302 44.88 -39.02 -14.08
N GLU A 303 45.00 -40.30 -13.75
CA GLU A 303 46.27 -40.93 -13.39
C GLU A 303 47.29 -40.92 -14.54
N GLU A 304 46.84 -41.14 -15.78
CA GLU A 304 47.67 -41.09 -16.99
C GLU A 304 48.23 -39.69 -17.33
N VAL A 305 47.48 -38.62 -17.05
CA VAL A 305 47.91 -37.26 -17.40
C VAL A 305 48.85 -36.67 -16.36
N GLU A 306 49.68 -35.70 -16.77
CA GLU A 306 50.55 -34.98 -15.85
C GLU A 306 49.74 -34.09 -14.87
N PHE A 307 50.38 -33.66 -13.79
CA PHE A 307 49.80 -32.66 -12.90
C PHE A 307 49.50 -31.36 -13.67
N TRP A 308 48.41 -30.69 -13.28
CA TRP A 308 47.95 -29.43 -13.88
C TRP A 308 47.41 -29.52 -15.30
N GLU A 309 47.29 -30.72 -15.87
CA GLU A 309 46.68 -30.91 -17.19
C GLU A 309 45.16 -31.13 -17.06
N PRO A 310 44.33 -30.27 -17.67
CA PRO A 310 42.87 -30.35 -17.56
C PRO A 310 42.27 -31.46 -18.43
N VAL A 311 41.37 -32.23 -17.84
CA VAL A 311 40.57 -33.28 -18.48
C VAL A 311 39.11 -32.85 -18.51
N ASN A 312 38.44 -33.06 -19.65
CA ASN A 312 37.02 -32.74 -19.82
C ASN A 312 36.14 -33.82 -19.18
N VAL A 313 35.45 -33.49 -18.09
CA VAL A 313 34.59 -34.42 -17.33
C VAL A 313 33.35 -34.82 -18.12
N ASN A 314 32.90 -33.98 -19.06
CA ASN A 314 31.69 -34.26 -19.83
C ASN A 314 31.80 -35.56 -20.66
N GLU A 315 33.01 -35.93 -21.08
CA GLU A 315 33.29 -37.15 -21.85
C GLU A 315 33.06 -38.44 -21.03
N PHE A 316 33.02 -38.32 -19.70
CA PHE A 316 32.81 -39.43 -18.75
C PHE A 316 31.42 -39.41 -18.12
N CYS A 317 30.63 -38.38 -18.38
CA CYS A 317 29.33 -38.20 -17.77
C CYS A 317 28.25 -39.07 -18.43
N PRO A 318 27.27 -39.57 -17.66
CA PRO A 318 26.07 -40.19 -18.23
C PRO A 318 25.28 -39.23 -19.14
N ASN A 319 24.56 -39.80 -20.11
CA ASN A 319 23.71 -39.04 -21.05
C ASN A 319 22.48 -38.42 -20.38
N GLU A 320 21.93 -39.09 -19.36
CA GLU A 320 20.72 -38.65 -18.65
C GLU A 320 21.00 -37.46 -17.72
N ARG A 321 20.19 -36.39 -17.83
CA ARG A 321 20.39 -35.12 -17.11
C ARG A 321 20.55 -35.29 -15.59
N MET A 322 19.64 -36.03 -14.96
CA MET A 322 19.67 -36.23 -13.49
C MET A 322 20.89 -37.04 -13.04
N ARG A 323 21.29 -38.04 -13.82
CA ARG A 323 22.49 -38.85 -13.52
C ARG A 323 23.77 -38.05 -13.72
N ARG A 324 23.82 -37.19 -14.74
CA ARG A 324 24.93 -36.26 -14.96
C ARG A 324 25.11 -35.29 -13.80
N HIS A 325 24.02 -34.69 -13.34
CA HIS A 325 24.05 -33.79 -12.18
C HIS A 325 24.61 -34.51 -10.93
N ARG A 326 24.07 -35.69 -10.59
CA ARG A 326 24.58 -36.53 -9.48
C ARG A 326 26.00 -37.04 -9.70
N PHE A 327 26.47 -37.13 -10.94
CA PHE A 327 27.85 -37.50 -11.25
C PHE A 327 28.80 -36.34 -10.91
N ILE A 328 28.47 -35.13 -11.34
CA ILE A 328 29.30 -33.93 -11.12
C ILE A 328 29.34 -33.56 -9.62
N GLU A 329 28.21 -33.62 -8.91
CA GLU A 329 28.18 -33.30 -7.47
C GLU A 329 29.04 -34.23 -6.62
N GLY A 330 29.13 -35.52 -6.98
CA GLY A 330 29.89 -36.51 -6.22
C GLY A 330 31.40 -36.53 -6.50
N LEU A 331 31.92 -35.63 -7.34
CA LEU A 331 33.34 -35.59 -7.70
C LEU A 331 34.25 -35.28 -6.49
N ASN A 332 33.74 -34.58 -5.48
CA ASN A 332 34.49 -34.24 -4.26
C ASN A 332 34.89 -35.48 -3.43
N MET A 333 34.23 -36.61 -3.64
CA MET A 333 34.50 -37.86 -2.91
C MET A 333 35.23 -38.92 -3.76
N ALA A 334 35.62 -38.60 -5.00
CA ALA A 334 36.00 -39.61 -5.99
C ALA A 334 37.50 -39.99 -5.99
N PHE A 335 38.40 -39.09 -5.59
CA PHE A 335 39.84 -39.21 -5.90
C PHE A 335 40.73 -39.35 -4.66
N LEU A 336 41.83 -40.12 -4.77
CA LEU A 336 42.87 -40.23 -3.72
C LEU A 336 43.88 -39.09 -3.73
N PHE A 337 43.75 -38.18 -4.68
CA PHE A 337 44.65 -37.05 -4.86
C PHE A 337 43.83 -35.76 -4.91
N LYS A 338 44.51 -34.64 -4.62
CA LYS A 338 43.90 -33.31 -4.68
C LYS A 338 43.62 -32.94 -6.13
N VAL A 339 42.46 -32.33 -6.39
CA VAL A 339 42.04 -31.95 -7.74
C VAL A 339 41.52 -30.53 -7.78
N GLY A 340 41.77 -29.84 -8.89
CA GLY A 340 41.12 -28.59 -9.23
C GLY A 340 39.95 -28.87 -10.17
N LEU A 341 38.84 -28.19 -9.96
CA LEU A 341 37.62 -28.31 -10.75
C LEU A 341 37.21 -26.93 -11.27
N TYR A 342 36.91 -26.85 -12.56
CA TYR A 342 36.34 -25.66 -13.18
C TYR A 342 35.02 -26.00 -13.85
N LYS A 343 33.95 -25.35 -13.40
CA LYS A 343 32.61 -25.47 -13.99
C LYS A 343 32.36 -24.19 -14.80
N TYR A 344 32.15 -24.34 -16.09
CA TYR A 344 31.78 -23.25 -16.98
C TYR A 344 30.31 -23.42 -17.39
N HIS A 345 29.53 -22.36 -17.15
CA HIS A 345 28.11 -22.31 -17.45
C HIS A 345 27.84 -21.05 -18.28
N HIS A 346 27.48 -21.22 -19.55
CA HIS A 346 27.07 -20.11 -20.41
C HIS A 346 25.79 -20.43 -21.19
N GLY A 347 24.71 -19.74 -20.83
CA GLY A 347 23.39 -19.87 -21.46
C GLY A 347 22.85 -21.31 -21.49
N SER A 348 21.99 -21.60 -22.46
CA SER A 348 21.44 -22.94 -22.71
C SER A 348 22.36 -23.86 -23.52
N ALA A 349 23.50 -23.35 -24.01
CA ALA A 349 24.28 -24.00 -25.07
C ALA A 349 25.56 -24.71 -24.58
N GLN A 350 26.23 -24.26 -23.51
CA GLN A 350 27.53 -24.84 -23.13
C GLN A 350 27.69 -24.97 -21.61
N ASN A 351 27.58 -26.21 -21.14
CA ASN A 351 27.98 -26.63 -19.81
C ASN A 351 29.26 -27.46 -19.95
N ALA A 352 30.40 -26.93 -19.53
CA ALA A 352 31.68 -27.65 -19.59
C ALA A 352 32.27 -27.77 -18.20
N VAL A 353 32.66 -28.99 -17.81
CA VAL A 353 33.31 -29.25 -16.53
C VAL A 353 34.69 -29.82 -16.81
N TYR A 354 35.72 -29.16 -16.30
CA TYR A 354 37.11 -29.60 -16.42
C TYR A 354 37.68 -29.91 -15.05
N ILE A 355 38.52 -30.94 -14.98
CA ILE A 355 39.18 -31.39 -13.76
C ILE A 355 40.65 -31.70 -14.02
N TRP A 356 41.54 -31.41 -13.07
CA TRP A 356 42.97 -31.74 -13.16
C TRP A 356 43.54 -32.16 -11.82
N LYS A 357 44.62 -32.96 -11.86
CA LYS A 357 45.40 -33.32 -10.68
C LYS A 357 46.23 -32.14 -10.20
N ILE A 358 46.19 -31.87 -8.90
CA ILE A 358 47.07 -30.89 -8.24
C ILE A 358 48.29 -31.62 -7.72
N ASN A 359 49.48 -31.03 -7.96
CA ASN A 359 50.72 -31.57 -7.42
C ASN A 359 50.66 -31.58 -5.88
N PRO A 360 50.87 -32.73 -5.20
CA PRO A 360 50.81 -32.83 -3.74
C PRO A 360 51.85 -31.94 -3.03
N ASN A 361 52.96 -31.62 -3.70
CA ASN A 361 54.04 -30.79 -3.13
C ASN A 361 53.85 -29.28 -3.39
N ALA A 362 52.79 -28.87 -4.08
CA ALA A 362 52.56 -27.46 -4.40
C ALA A 362 52.09 -26.68 -3.17
N ASN A 363 52.66 -25.49 -2.98
CA ASN A 363 52.22 -24.56 -1.95
C ASN A 363 50.94 -23.81 -2.38
N GLU A 364 50.30 -23.10 -1.44
CA GLU A 364 49.03 -22.40 -1.71
C GLU A 364 49.15 -21.36 -2.83
N THR A 365 50.26 -20.62 -2.87
CA THR A 365 50.50 -19.60 -3.91
C THR A 365 50.62 -20.23 -5.31
N GLU A 366 51.31 -21.37 -5.43
CA GLU A 366 51.44 -22.12 -6.67
C GLU A 366 50.07 -22.66 -7.11
N ILE A 367 49.29 -23.20 -6.18
CA ILE A 367 47.94 -23.70 -6.45
C ILE A 367 47.05 -22.59 -7.03
N VAL A 368 47.02 -21.41 -6.41
CA VAL A 368 46.24 -20.27 -6.89
C VAL A 368 46.70 -19.85 -8.29
N ASN A 369 48.00 -19.67 -8.49
CA ASN A 369 48.56 -19.22 -9.76
C ASN A 369 48.34 -20.21 -10.91
N LYS A 370 48.55 -21.51 -10.66
CA LYS A 370 48.35 -22.56 -11.66
C LYS A 370 46.88 -22.72 -12.01
N ASN A 371 45.99 -22.74 -11.02
CA ASN A 371 44.55 -22.83 -11.26
C ASN A 371 44.04 -21.61 -12.05
N TYR A 372 44.53 -20.41 -11.74
CA TYR A 372 44.23 -19.20 -12.52
C TYR A 372 44.69 -19.34 -13.98
N LYS A 373 45.93 -19.78 -14.21
CA LYS A 373 46.50 -19.96 -15.54
C LYS A 373 45.74 -20.99 -16.38
N ILE A 374 45.36 -22.13 -15.78
CA ILE A 374 44.57 -23.18 -16.42
C ILE A 374 43.18 -22.64 -16.77
N ARG A 375 42.51 -21.96 -15.84
CA ARG A 375 41.19 -21.33 -16.08
C ARG A 375 41.23 -20.40 -17.29
N THR A 376 42.24 -19.53 -17.37
CA THR A 376 42.40 -18.59 -18.49
C THR A 376 42.67 -19.31 -19.82
N LYS A 377 43.50 -20.37 -19.82
CA LYS A 377 43.76 -21.18 -21.01
C LYS A 377 42.51 -21.91 -21.51
N LEU A 378 41.76 -22.54 -20.61
CA LEU A 378 40.51 -23.25 -20.94
C LEU A 378 39.45 -22.29 -21.48
N LYS A 379 39.32 -21.11 -20.88
CA LYS A 379 38.44 -20.05 -21.40
C LYS A 379 38.77 -19.69 -22.85
N ALA A 380 40.05 -19.54 -23.19
CA ALA A 380 40.48 -19.21 -24.55
C ALA A 380 40.20 -20.33 -25.59
N GLN A 381 40.04 -21.59 -25.15
CA GLN A 381 39.82 -22.74 -26.02
C GLN A 381 38.34 -23.05 -26.28
N LEU A 382 37.43 -22.53 -25.45
CA LEU A 382 36.00 -22.76 -25.62
C LEU A 382 35.50 -22.00 -26.87
N LYS A 383 35.26 -22.73 -27.96
CA LYS A 383 34.50 -22.23 -29.13
C LYS A 383 33.05 -22.06 -28.71
N ILE A 384 32.59 -20.82 -28.63
CA ILE A 384 31.22 -20.48 -28.24
C ILE A 384 30.40 -20.47 -29.52
N PHE A 385 29.60 -21.51 -29.73
CA PHE A 385 28.76 -21.66 -30.92
C PHE A 385 27.54 -20.75 -30.82
N HIS A 386 27.24 -20.06 -31.92
CA HIS A 386 26.02 -19.28 -32.12
C HIS A 386 24.80 -20.20 -32.11
N THR A 387 23.75 -19.86 -31.36
CA THR A 387 22.39 -20.35 -31.64
C THR A 387 21.37 -19.31 -31.27
#